data_AF-A0A1V5YFA9-F1
#
_entry.id   AF-A0A1V5YFA9-F1
#
_cell.length_a   1.000
_cell.length_b   1.000
_cell.length_c   1.000
_cell.angle_alpha   90.00
_cell.angle_beta   90.00
_cell.angle_gamma   90.00
#
_symmetry.space_group_name_H-M   'P 1'
#
loop_
_entity.id
_entity.type
_entity.pdbx_description
1 polymer ?
#
loop_
_entity_poly.entity_id
_entity_poly.type
_entity_poly.pdbx_seq_one_letter_code
_entity_poly.pdbx_strand_id
1 'polypeptide(L)'
;MAGSWNIKDRAKALRFLKNGDASPNVGDLAEPPLPLPNQKTLEKPKITVIDYSDMNYHEAEAKDVTECFRFKNQPTVTWINIDGLHQMDVLENLGAC
;
A
#
# COMPACT_ATOMS: atom_id res chain seq x y z
N MET A 1 -6.01 11.70 6.56
CA MET A 1 -4.61 12.08 6.79
C MET A 1 -4.16 12.89 5.57
N ALA A 2 -4.30 14.22 5.64
CA ALA A 2 -4.09 15.11 4.51
C ALA A 2 -2.58 15.32 4.26
N GLY A 3 -2.14 15.08 3.02
CA GLY A 3 -0.74 15.26 2.62
C GLY A 3 -0.28 16.70 2.83
N SER A 4 0.87 16.87 3.47
CA SER A 4 1.50 18.16 3.71
C SER A 4 2.05 18.72 2.39
N TRP A 5 1.55 19.89 1.97
CA TRP A 5 1.94 20.56 0.74
C TRP A 5 3.25 21.33 0.92
N ASN A 6 4.18 21.20 -0.03
CA ASN A 6 5.52 21.79 0.04
C ASN A 6 5.47 23.31 -0.24
N ILE A 7 6.39 24.08 0.35
CA ILE A 7 6.44 25.55 0.22
C ILE A 7 6.61 26.00 -1.25
N LYS A 8 7.20 25.15 -2.08
CA LYS A 8 7.37 25.38 -3.52
C LYS A 8 6.03 25.34 -4.28
N ASP A 9 5.10 24.49 -3.83
CA ASP A 9 3.78 24.36 -4.44
C ASP A 9 2.94 25.63 -4.20
N ARG A 10 3.11 26.25 -3.02
CA ARG A 10 2.48 27.52 -2.66
C ARG A 10 3.02 28.67 -3.51
N ALA A 11 4.33 28.73 -3.74
CA ALA A 11 4.95 29.79 -4.54
C ALA A 11 4.51 29.77 -6.01
N LYS A 12 4.27 28.58 -6.58
CA LYS A 12 3.73 28.43 -7.94
C LYS A 12 2.29 28.92 -8.00
N ALA A 13 1.45 28.52 -7.05
CA ALA A 13 0.04 28.95 -6.97
C ALA A 13 -0.12 30.48 -6.83
N LEU A 14 0.74 31.12 -6.02
CA LEU A 14 0.68 32.57 -5.78
C LEU A 14 1.03 33.43 -7.01
N ARG A 15 1.81 32.91 -7.98
CA ARG A 15 2.11 33.64 -9.22
C ARG A 15 0.90 33.78 -10.15
N PHE A 16 -0.01 32.81 -10.13
CA PHE A 16 -1.23 32.82 -10.96
C PHE A 16 -2.26 33.86 -10.51
N LEU A 17 -2.32 34.19 -9.23
CA LEU A 17 -3.26 35.18 -8.70
C LEU A 17 -2.84 36.63 -9.00
N LYS A 18 -1.55 36.87 -9.28
CA LYS A 18 -1.00 38.23 -9.37
C LYS A 18 -1.05 38.82 -10.77
N ASN A 19 -1.03 37.98 -11.80
CA ASN A 19 -1.05 38.41 -13.19
C ASN A 19 -2.34 37.87 -13.81
N GLY A 20 -3.36 38.71 -13.90
CA GLY A 20 -4.68 38.38 -14.46
C GLY A 20 -4.66 38.18 -15.97
N ASP A 21 -3.77 37.32 -16.45
CA ASP A 21 -3.66 36.92 -17.85
C ASP A 21 -4.46 35.62 -18.06
N ALA A 22 -5.07 35.52 -19.23
CA ALA A 22 -6.13 34.59 -19.61
C ALA A 22 -6.01 33.14 -19.08
N SER A 23 -7.17 32.54 -18.79
CA SER A 23 -7.31 31.13 -18.46
C SER A 23 -6.49 30.25 -19.41
N PRO A 24 -5.69 29.29 -18.89
CA PRO A 24 -4.84 28.46 -19.74
C PRO A 24 -5.68 27.73 -20.78
N ASN A 25 -5.25 27.73 -22.04
CA ASN A 25 -5.93 26.98 -23.08
C ASN A 25 -5.82 25.49 -22.75
N VAL A 26 -6.84 24.69 -23.06
CA VAL A 26 -6.82 23.23 -22.79
C VAL A 26 -5.59 22.55 -23.43
N GLY A 27 -5.04 23.11 -24.50
CA GLY A 27 -3.78 22.66 -25.11
C GLY A 27 -2.50 22.94 -24.29
N ASP A 28 -2.51 23.92 -23.39
CA ASP A 28 -1.38 24.27 -22.52
C ASP A 28 -1.33 23.42 -21.24
N LEU A 29 -2.39 22.64 -20.99
CA LEU A 29 -2.57 21.77 -19.82
C LEU A 29 -2.12 20.32 -20.08
N ALA A 30 -1.32 20.07 -21.13
CA ALA A 30 -0.80 18.73 -21.38
C ALA A 30 -0.08 18.24 -20.11
N GLU A 31 -0.72 17.32 -19.38
CA GLU A 31 -0.14 16.75 -18.17
C GLU A 31 1.20 16.13 -18.57
N PRO A 32 2.32 16.55 -17.95
CA PRO A 32 3.59 15.88 -18.21
C PRO A 32 3.39 14.38 -17.95
N PRO A 33 3.97 13.50 -18.79
CA PRO A 33 3.75 12.06 -18.66
C PRO A 33 3.98 11.66 -17.20
N LEU A 34 2.96 11.05 -16.60
CA LEU A 34 3.08 10.54 -15.24
C LEU A 34 4.32 9.64 -15.19
N PRO A 35 5.20 9.79 -14.17
CA PRO A 35 6.33 8.89 -14.01
C PRO A 35 5.82 7.46 -14.11
N LEU A 36 6.38 6.69 -15.04
CA LEU A 36 6.06 5.27 -15.16
C LEU A 36 6.19 4.67 -13.75
N PRO A 37 5.17 3.93 -13.25
CA PRO A 37 5.28 3.30 -11.96
C PRO A 37 6.56 2.46 -12.00
N ASN A 38 7.51 2.84 -11.14
CA ASN A 38 8.78 2.14 -11.01
C ASN A 38 8.42 0.65 -10.90
N GLN A 39 8.84 -0.14 -11.88
CA GLN A 39 8.46 -1.54 -12.00
C GLN A 39 9.02 -2.25 -10.78
N LYS A 40 8.23 -2.29 -9.70
CA LYS A 40 8.61 -2.87 -8.43
C LYS A 40 8.99 -4.30 -8.75
N THR A 41 10.25 -4.64 -8.48
CA THR A 41 10.76 -5.99 -8.56
C THR A 41 9.74 -6.91 -7.88
N LEU A 42 9.43 -8.04 -8.50
CA LEU A 42 8.52 -9.05 -7.95
C LEU A 42 9.18 -9.68 -6.72
N GLU A 43 9.21 -8.95 -5.62
CA GLU A 43 9.67 -9.44 -4.34
C GLU A 43 8.67 -10.49 -3.83
N LYS A 44 9.18 -11.50 -3.14
CA LYS A 44 8.32 -12.53 -2.55
C LYS A 44 7.35 -11.87 -1.56
N PRO A 45 6.10 -12.32 -1.49
CA PRO A 45 5.15 -11.79 -0.53
C PRO A 45 5.70 -11.98 0.87
N LYS A 46 5.67 -10.91 1.66
CA LYS A 46 6.03 -10.97 3.08
C LYS A 46 4.78 -11.30 3.87
N ILE A 47 4.83 -12.36 4.67
CA ILE A 47 3.69 -12.80 5.47
C ILE A 47 4.05 -12.61 6.94
N THR A 48 3.29 -11.78 7.65
CA THR A 48 3.44 -11.58 9.09
C THR A 48 2.20 -12.11 9.79
N VAL A 49 2.40 -12.92 10.83
CA VAL A 49 1.32 -13.47 11.64
C VAL A 49 1.42 -12.91 13.04
N ILE A 50 0.32 -12.33 13.51
CA ILE A 50 0.14 -11.84 14.87
C ILE A 50 -0.96 -12.68 15.50
N ASP A 51 -0.61 -13.50 16.49
CA ASP A 51 -1.55 -14.28 17.27
C ASP A 51 -1.66 -13.69 18.68
N TYR A 52 -2.88 -13.41 19.13
CA TYR A 52 -3.10 -12.78 20.41
C TYR A 52 -4.37 -13.24 21.12
N SER A 53 -4.34 -13.14 22.44
CA SER A 53 -5.44 -13.37 23.36
C SER A 53 -5.34 -12.39 24.53
N ASP A 54 -6.26 -12.50 25.50
CA ASP A 54 -6.22 -11.65 26.70
C ASP A 54 -4.93 -11.76 27.51
N MET A 55 -4.19 -12.87 27.35
CA MET A 55 -3.01 -13.20 28.16
C MET A 55 -1.71 -13.30 27.35
N ASN A 56 -1.79 -13.47 26.02
CA ASN A 56 -0.63 -13.77 25.19
C ASN A 56 -0.61 -12.91 23.92
N TYR A 57 0.60 -12.53 23.49
CA TYR A 57 0.87 -11.87 22.21
C TYR A 57 2.09 -12.53 21.57
N HIS A 58 1.95 -12.96 20.32
CA HIS A 58 3.01 -13.59 19.55
C HIS A 58 3.00 -13.07 18.12
N GLU A 59 4.15 -12.58 17.67
CA GLU A 59 4.35 -12.06 16.32
C GLU A 59 5.50 -12.81 15.64
N ALA A 60 5.27 -13.28 14.42
CA ALA A 60 6.27 -13.99 13.64
C ALA A 60 6.11 -13.72 12.14
N GLU A 61 7.23 -13.79 11.42
CA GLU A 61 7.24 -13.77 9.95
C GLU A 61 7.17 -15.21 9.43
N ALA A 62 6.14 -15.52 8.64
CA ALA A 62 5.95 -16.81 8.01
C ALA A 62 6.63 -16.82 6.64
N LYS A 63 7.32 -17.92 6.32
CA LYS A 63 7.98 -18.09 5.01
C LYS A 63 7.01 -18.57 3.94
N ASP A 64 5.97 -19.27 4.36
CA ASP A 64 4.95 -19.86 3.50
C ASP A 64 3.57 -19.73 4.12
N VAL A 65 2.56 -19.68 3.27
CA VAL A 65 1.16 -19.51 3.69
C VAL A 65 0.61 -20.71 4.44
N THR A 66 1.14 -21.92 4.17
CA THR A 66 0.73 -23.15 4.86
C THR A 66 1.07 -23.13 6.35
N GLU A 67 2.08 -22.38 6.76
CA GLU A 67 2.41 -22.17 8.17
C GLU A 67 1.29 -21.44 8.92
N CYS A 68 0.43 -20.71 8.21
CA CYS A 68 -0.69 -19.99 8.79
C CYS A 68 -1.89 -20.90 9.11
N PHE A 69 -1.99 -22.08 8.48
CA PHE A 69 -3.17 -22.96 8.62
C PHE A 69 -3.34 -23.51 10.03
N ARG A 70 -2.25 -23.63 10.80
CA ARG A 70 -2.30 -24.05 12.21
C ARG A 70 -3.10 -23.09 13.10
N PHE A 71 -3.28 -21.84 12.70
CA PHE A 71 -3.99 -20.83 13.50
C PHE A 71 -5.50 -20.89 13.31
N LYS A 72 -5.99 -21.51 12.23
CA LYS A 72 -7.44 -21.62 11.92
C LYS A 72 -8.26 -22.29 13.03
N ASN A 73 -7.66 -23.25 13.74
CA ASN A 73 -8.36 -24.05 14.76
C ASN A 73 -8.02 -23.62 16.21
N GLN A 74 -7.28 -22.53 16.39
CA GLN A 74 -6.92 -22.06 17.73
C GLN A 74 -8.05 -21.16 18.28
N PRO A 75 -8.28 -21.19 19.61
CA PRO A 75 -9.28 -20.32 20.25
C PRO A 75 -8.79 -18.87 20.43
N THR A 76 -7.70 -18.49 19.75
CA THR A 76 -7.07 -17.17 19.80
C THR A 76 -7.45 -16.34 18.58
N VAL A 77 -7.23 -15.03 18.65
CA VAL A 77 -7.42 -14.16 17.49
C VAL A 77 -6.10 -14.06 16.74
N THR A 78 -6.11 -14.45 15.47
CA THR A 78 -4.92 -14.42 14.62
C THR A 78 -5.11 -13.45 13.46
N TRP A 79 -4.22 -12.47 13.35
CA TRP A 79 -4.14 -11.54 12.22
C TRP A 79 -2.98 -11.94 11.30
N ILE A 80 -3.31 -12.23 10.04
CA ILE A 80 -2.34 -12.53 8.99
C ILE A 80 -2.24 -11.31 8.06
N ASN A 81 -1.07 -10.68 8.02
CA ASN A 81 -0.74 -9.61 7.08
C ASN A 81 0.05 -10.18 5.91
N ILE A 82 -0.33 -9.81 4.68
CA ILE A 82 0.31 -10.26 3.45
C ILE A 82 0.69 -9.03 2.63
N ASP A 83 1.97 -8.69 2.61
CA ASP A 83 2.50 -7.60 1.81
C ASP A 83 2.98 -8.14 0.46
N GLY A 84 2.59 -7.49 -0.64
CA GLY A 84 3.02 -7.90 -1.99
C GLY A 84 2.15 -8.99 -2.60
N LEU A 85 0.84 -8.73 -2.72
CA LEU A 85 -0.21 -9.61 -3.29
C LEU A 85 -0.05 -9.91 -4.80
N HIS A 86 1.17 -9.85 -5.35
CA HIS A 86 1.44 -10.13 -6.76
C HIS A 86 1.32 -11.62 -7.12
N GLN A 87 1.41 -12.52 -6.13
CA GLN A 87 1.29 -13.97 -6.31
C GLN A 87 -0.12 -14.43 -5.92
N MET A 88 -0.99 -14.60 -6.91
CA MET A 88 -2.39 -15.02 -6.70
C MET A 88 -2.50 -16.38 -6.00
N ASP A 89 -1.55 -17.27 -6.23
CA ASP A 89 -1.46 -18.60 -5.61
C ASP A 89 -1.54 -18.55 -4.07
N VAL A 90 -0.99 -17.50 -3.44
CA VAL A 90 -1.01 -17.33 -1.98
C VAL A 90 -2.44 -17.08 -1.47
N LEU A 91 -3.20 -16.25 -2.19
CA LEU A 91 -4.60 -15.95 -1.87
C LEU A 91 -5.50 -17.18 -2.11
N GLU A 92 -5.27 -17.90 -3.21
CA GLU A 92 -6.03 -19.12 -3.52
C GLU A 92 -5.83 -20.20 -2.46
N ASN A 93 -4.58 -20.43 -2.05
CA ASN A 93 -4.25 -21.39 -0.99
C ASN A 93 -4.87 -21.03 0.36
N LEU A 94 -5.00 -19.73 0.69
CA LEU A 94 -5.72 -19.29 1.89
C LEU A 94 -7.23 -19.51 1.80
N GLY A 95 -7.83 -19.24 0.64
CA GLY A 95 -9.27 -19.39 0.44
C GLY A 95 -9.73 -20.85 0.39
N ALA A 96 -8.86 -21.77 -0.01
CA ALA A 96 -9.15 -23.21 -0.07
C ALA A 96 -9.04 -23.93 1.28
N CYS A 97 -8.46 -23.28 2.31
CA CYS A 97 -8.21 -23.88 3.62
C CYS A 97 -9.46 -23.99 4.49
#